data_AF-D4XK36-F1
#
_entry.id   AF-D4XK36-F1
#
_cell.length_a   1.000
_cell.length_b   1.000
_cell.length_c   1.000
_cell.angle_alpha   90.00
_cell.angle_beta   90.00
_cell.angle_gamma   90.00
#
_symmetry.space_group_name_H-M   'P 1'
#
loop_
_entity.id
_entity.type
_entity.pdbx_description
1 polymer ?
#
loop_
_entity_poly.entity_id
_entity_poly.type
_entity_poly.pdbx_seq_one_letter_code
_entity_poly.pdbx_strand_id
1 'polypeptide(L)'
;MTTKQTTIKDMSDITAKYSKPTETSLQGYKLGINQIIKAIPSLKADKDSHKQTLSTLDKELISGSSIAPLYRLDGVKTKLRLTDEQVQAIIAEYEKPTAKQLQAKVLKLEKEKKILVTKLEETTKEIKAKIKAKDDEIKQLQASFWA
;
A
#
# COMPACT_ATOMS: atom_id res chain seq x y z
N MET A 1 9.64 39.92 16.19
CA MET A 1 10.26 38.68 15.69
C MET A 1 10.01 37.60 16.73
N THR A 2 9.22 36.59 16.40
CA THR A 2 8.86 35.55 17.37
C THR A 2 8.89 34.20 16.67
N THR A 3 9.93 33.44 16.99
CA THR A 3 10.28 32.13 16.45
C THR A 3 9.26 31.10 16.93
N LYS A 4 8.55 30.44 16.01
CA LYS A 4 7.69 29.30 16.34
C LYS A 4 8.56 28.08 16.59
N GLN A 5 8.68 27.68 17.85
CA GLN A 5 9.20 26.37 18.25
C GLN A 5 8.24 25.28 17.77
N THR A 6 8.63 24.57 16.72
CA THR A 6 8.00 23.30 16.33
C THR A 6 8.29 22.31 17.45
N THR A 7 7.24 21.91 18.17
CA THR A 7 7.35 21.07 19.36
C THR A 7 7.57 19.62 18.93
N ILE A 8 8.49 18.93 19.61
CA ILE A 8 8.96 17.54 19.41
C ILE A 8 7.82 16.50 19.33
N LYS A 9 6.59 16.87 19.69
CA LYS A 9 5.39 16.04 19.65
C LYS A 9 5.00 15.56 18.25
N ASP A 10 5.36 16.30 17.20
CA ASP A 10 5.03 15.90 15.82
C ASP A 10 6.00 14.84 15.25
N MET A 11 7.15 14.59 15.88
CA MET A 11 8.11 13.58 15.45
C MET A 11 7.83 12.17 15.99
N SER A 12 7.08 12.04 17.10
CA SER A 12 6.66 10.73 17.63
C SER A 12 5.63 10.03 16.75
N ASP A 13 4.82 10.78 15.99
CA ASP A 13 3.82 10.21 15.08
C ASP A 13 4.43 9.70 13.76
N ILE A 14 5.67 10.12 13.45
CA ILE A 14 6.38 9.66 12.25
C ILE A 14 7.09 8.33 12.53
N THR A 15 7.65 8.13 13.72
CA THR A 15 8.35 6.87 14.07
C THR A 15 7.40 5.71 14.34
N ALA A 16 6.13 5.98 14.70
CA ALA A 16 5.10 4.95 14.80
C ALA A 16 4.70 4.35 13.44
N LYS A 17 4.83 5.12 12.34
CA LYS A 17 4.49 4.63 10.98
C LYS A 17 5.57 3.74 10.36
N TYR A 18 6.78 3.73 10.93
CA TYR A 18 7.93 2.94 10.47
C TYR A 18 8.49 2.02 11.57
N SER A 19 7.69 1.76 12.60
CA SER A 19 8.00 0.67 13.54
C SER A 19 7.99 -0.64 12.73
N LYS A 20 9.14 -1.32 12.74
CA LYS A 20 9.35 -2.68 12.20
C LYS A 20 8.15 -3.56 12.53
N PRO A 21 7.79 -4.55 11.71
CA PRO A 21 6.71 -5.46 12.03
C PRO A 21 6.99 -6.08 13.41
N THR A 22 6.21 -5.61 14.39
CA THR A 22 5.96 -6.26 15.67
C THR A 22 5.74 -7.73 15.36
N GLU A 23 6.45 -8.63 16.06
CA GLU A 23 6.31 -10.09 15.92
C GLU A 23 4.93 -10.45 15.41
N THR A 24 4.86 -10.75 14.11
CA THR A 24 3.58 -10.84 13.45
C THR A 24 2.88 -12.05 14.04
N SER A 25 1.90 -11.82 14.92
CA SER A 25 1.16 -12.90 15.56
C SER A 25 0.50 -13.74 14.46
N LEU A 26 1.06 -14.93 14.23
CA LEU A 26 0.63 -15.86 13.17
C LEU A 26 -0.82 -16.31 13.37
N GLN A 27 -1.37 -16.11 14.57
CA GLN A 27 -2.76 -16.41 14.93
C GLN A 27 -3.79 -15.57 14.14
N GLY A 28 -3.38 -14.41 13.61
CA GLY A 28 -4.26 -13.52 12.82
C GLY A 28 -4.49 -13.96 11.37
N TYR A 29 -3.60 -14.80 10.81
CA TYR A 29 -3.62 -15.14 9.39
C TYR A 29 -4.45 -16.38 9.12
N LYS A 30 -5.55 -16.20 8.39
CA LYS A 30 -6.46 -17.28 7.96
C LYS A 30 -6.34 -17.45 6.45
N LEU A 31 -5.83 -18.61 6.04
CA LEU A 31 -5.34 -18.82 4.68
C LEU A 31 -6.00 -20.03 4.03
N GLY A 32 -6.39 -19.89 2.77
CA GLY A 32 -6.77 -21.04 1.95
C GLY A 32 -5.54 -21.79 1.45
N ILE A 33 -5.68 -23.09 1.19
CA ILE A 33 -4.55 -23.91 0.69
C ILE A 33 -3.94 -23.39 -0.62
N ASN A 34 -4.76 -22.78 -1.48
CA ASN A 34 -4.27 -22.17 -2.71
C ASN A 34 -3.39 -20.93 -2.45
N GLN A 35 -3.61 -20.18 -1.36
CA GLN A 35 -2.75 -19.05 -0.99
C GLN A 35 -1.40 -19.57 -0.46
N ILE A 36 -1.42 -20.63 0.35
CA ILE A 36 -0.21 -21.29 0.87
C ILE A 36 0.64 -21.83 -0.29
N ILE A 37 0.03 -22.53 -1.25
CA ILE A 37 0.73 -23.11 -2.41
C ILE A 37 1.24 -22.04 -3.37
N LYS A 38 0.50 -20.93 -3.54
CA LYS A 38 0.99 -19.80 -4.34
C LYS A 38 2.25 -19.18 -3.75
N ALA A 39 2.29 -19.05 -2.42
CA ALA A 39 3.42 -18.49 -1.70
C ALA A 39 4.63 -19.44 -1.67
N ILE A 40 4.40 -20.75 -1.65
CA ILE A 40 5.44 -21.78 -1.61
C ILE A 40 5.28 -22.73 -2.80
N PRO A 41 5.89 -22.40 -3.95
CA PRO A 41 5.76 -23.18 -5.18
C PRO A 41 6.20 -24.64 -5.06
N SER A 42 7.11 -24.95 -4.13
CA SER A 42 7.56 -26.33 -3.88
C SER A 42 6.43 -27.22 -3.35
N LEU A 43 5.39 -26.66 -2.74
CA LEU A 43 4.21 -27.41 -2.28
C LEU A 43 3.19 -27.69 -3.41
N LYS A 44 3.48 -27.25 -4.65
CA LYS A 44 2.57 -27.41 -5.79
C LYS A 44 2.51 -28.85 -6.29
N ALA A 45 3.63 -29.58 -6.23
CA ALA A 45 3.72 -30.96 -6.73
C ALA A 45 2.84 -31.91 -5.91
N ASP A 46 2.87 -31.78 -4.57
CA ASP A 46 2.16 -32.67 -3.64
C ASP A 46 0.93 -31.99 -3.01
N LYS A 47 0.27 -31.13 -3.77
CA LYS A 47 -0.88 -30.33 -3.31
C LYS A 47 -1.94 -31.15 -2.59
N ASP A 48 -2.29 -32.33 -3.10
CA ASP A 48 -3.33 -33.18 -2.52
C ASP A 48 -2.89 -33.86 -1.22
N SER A 49 -1.61 -34.22 -1.11
CA SER A 49 -1.02 -34.74 0.13
C SER A 49 -0.96 -33.67 1.21
N HIS A 50 -0.57 -32.45 0.86
CA HIS A 50 -0.61 -31.31 1.77
C HIS A 50 -2.04 -30.93 2.16
N LYS A 51 -3.00 -31.09 1.23
CA LYS A 51 -4.43 -30.91 1.53
C LYS A 51 -4.91 -31.91 2.55
N GLN A 52 -4.62 -33.20 2.38
CA GLN A 52 -4.95 -34.21 3.39
C GLN A 52 -4.25 -33.94 4.73
N THR A 53 -2.96 -33.58 4.70
CA THR A 53 -2.19 -33.24 5.91
C THR A 53 -2.81 -32.06 6.65
N LEU A 54 -3.19 -31.01 5.94
CA LEU A 54 -3.86 -29.84 6.50
C LEU A 54 -5.31 -30.12 6.91
N SER A 55 -6.01 -31.02 6.22
CA SER A 55 -7.32 -31.51 6.66
C SER A 55 -7.26 -32.27 7.99
N THR A 56 -6.07 -32.65 8.50
CA THR A 56 -5.95 -33.17 9.87
C THR A 56 -5.87 -32.07 10.94
N LEU A 57 -5.81 -30.79 10.59
CA LEU A 57 -5.94 -29.66 11.53
C LEU A 57 -7.38 -29.46 12.04
N ASP A 58 -8.24 -30.47 11.88
CA ASP A 58 -9.69 -30.39 12.01
C ASP A 58 -10.22 -30.43 13.46
N LYS A 59 -9.76 -29.50 14.30
CA LYS A 59 -10.46 -29.11 15.54
C LYS A 59 -10.58 -27.60 15.75
N GLU A 60 -9.91 -26.79 14.94
CA GLU A 60 -10.08 -25.33 14.94
C GLU A 60 -10.41 -24.81 13.54
N LEU A 61 -11.28 -25.52 12.82
CA LEU A 61 -11.88 -25.01 11.58
C LEU A 61 -12.68 -23.77 11.95
N ILE A 62 -12.08 -22.59 11.73
CA ILE A 62 -12.72 -21.30 11.98
C ILE A 62 -13.86 -21.17 10.99
N SER A 63 -15.06 -21.60 11.42
CA SER A 63 -16.38 -21.34 10.83
C SER A 63 -16.32 -20.93 9.34
N GLY A 64 -15.89 -21.86 8.49
CA GLY A 64 -15.72 -21.64 7.06
C GLY A 64 -16.31 -22.83 6.35
N SER A 65 -17.21 -22.57 5.40
CA SER A 65 -17.91 -23.58 4.59
C SER A 65 -16.97 -24.73 4.19
N SER A 66 -17.45 -25.97 4.31
CA SER A 66 -16.72 -27.21 3.98
C SER A 66 -16.12 -27.23 2.55
N ILE A 67 -16.55 -26.30 1.71
CA ILE A 67 -16.13 -26.09 0.32
C ILE A 67 -14.79 -25.33 0.21
N ALA A 68 -14.46 -24.47 1.19
CA ALA A 68 -13.25 -23.64 1.18
C ALA A 68 -12.67 -23.47 2.60
N PRO A 69 -11.98 -24.49 3.15
CA PRO A 69 -11.41 -24.42 4.48
C PRO A 69 -10.29 -23.37 4.55
N LEU A 70 -10.32 -22.58 5.63
CA LEU A 70 -9.26 -21.63 5.99
C LEU A 70 -8.47 -22.18 7.17
N TYR A 71 -7.15 -22.13 7.06
CA TYR A 71 -6.21 -22.63 8.05
C TYR A 71 -5.49 -21.48 8.71
N ARG A 72 -5.22 -21.58 10.02
CA ARG A 72 -4.37 -20.61 10.72
C ARG A 72 -2.90 -20.84 10.36
N LEU A 73 -2.14 -19.77 10.15
CA LEU A 73 -0.75 -19.86 9.70
C LEU A 73 0.17 -20.55 10.71
N ASP A 74 -0.08 -20.39 12.01
CA ASP A 74 0.64 -21.12 13.08
C ASP A 74 0.46 -22.64 12.95
N GLY A 75 -0.79 -23.11 12.78
CA GLY A 75 -1.10 -24.52 12.56
C GLY A 75 -0.49 -25.07 11.28
N VAL A 76 -0.49 -24.27 10.20
CA VAL A 76 0.13 -24.62 8.91
C VAL A 76 1.65 -24.74 9.06
N LYS A 77 2.30 -23.78 9.73
CA LYS A 77 3.75 -23.80 10.00
C LYS A 77 4.15 -25.10 10.71
N THR A 78 3.44 -25.46 11.77
CA THR A 78 3.73 -26.67 12.54
C THR A 78 3.46 -27.94 11.74
N LYS A 79 2.34 -28.03 11.02
CA LYS A 79 1.97 -29.26 10.29
C LYS A 79 2.80 -29.51 9.05
N LEU A 80 3.09 -28.48 8.27
CA LEU A 80 3.90 -28.59 7.07
C LEU A 80 5.39 -28.39 7.34
N ARG A 81 5.78 -28.20 8.61
CA ARG A 81 7.16 -27.96 9.05
C ARG A 81 7.84 -26.86 8.22
N LEU A 82 7.12 -25.75 8.05
CA LEU A 82 7.59 -24.63 7.23
C LEU A 82 8.75 -23.90 7.90
N THR A 83 9.70 -23.44 7.10
CA THR A 83 10.76 -22.53 7.55
C THR A 83 10.20 -21.12 7.79
N ASP A 84 10.93 -20.30 8.55
CA ASP A 84 10.51 -18.91 8.79
C ASP A 84 10.45 -18.10 7.48
N GLU A 85 11.35 -18.36 6.53
CA GLU A 85 11.33 -17.74 5.20
C GLU A 85 10.06 -18.10 4.43
N GLN A 86 9.64 -19.37 4.50
CA GLN A 86 8.40 -19.84 3.88
C GLN A 86 7.16 -19.21 4.52
N VAL A 87 7.18 -19.03 5.85
CA VAL A 87 6.12 -18.33 6.58
C VAL A 87 6.05 -16.85 6.16
N GLN A 88 7.20 -16.18 6.03
CA GLN A 88 7.27 -14.80 5.54
C GLN A 88 6.76 -14.67 4.10
N ALA A 89 7.06 -15.62 3.22
CA ALA A 89 6.53 -15.65 1.86
C ALA A 89 4.99 -15.77 1.84
N ILE A 90 4.41 -16.56 2.74
CA ILE A 90 2.96 -16.68 2.89
C ILE A 90 2.33 -15.37 3.36
N ILE A 91 2.92 -14.70 4.36
CA ILE A 91 2.46 -13.40 4.85
C ILE A 91 2.50 -12.36 3.72
N ALA A 92 3.61 -12.31 2.98
CA ALA A 92 3.78 -11.40 1.86
C ALA A 92 2.75 -11.61 0.75
N GLU A 93 2.40 -12.86 0.43
CA GLU A 93 1.37 -13.16 -0.57
C GLU A 93 -0.06 -12.89 -0.03
N TYR A 94 -0.30 -13.03 1.28
CA TYR A 94 -1.57 -12.70 1.93
C TYR A 94 -1.83 -11.20 1.96
N GLU A 95 -0.83 -10.41 2.31
CA GLU A 95 -0.91 -8.96 2.41
C GLU A 95 -0.82 -8.28 1.04
N LYS A 96 -0.55 -9.06 -0.01
CA LYS A 96 -0.45 -8.56 -1.37
C LYS A 96 -1.77 -7.90 -1.78
N PRO A 97 -1.75 -6.61 -2.17
CA PRO A 97 -2.96 -5.93 -2.57
C PRO A 97 -3.57 -6.63 -3.78
N THR A 98 -4.87 -6.90 -3.69
CA THR A 98 -5.61 -7.54 -4.78
C THR A 98 -5.63 -6.65 -6.03
N ALA A 99 -5.79 -7.25 -7.20
CA ALA A 99 -5.92 -6.51 -8.46
C ALA A 99 -7.00 -5.42 -8.39
N LYS A 100 -8.12 -5.68 -7.69
CA LYS A 100 -9.20 -4.72 -7.47
C LYS A 100 -8.77 -3.53 -6.58
N GLN A 101 -8.01 -3.78 -5.52
CA GLN A 101 -7.46 -2.72 -4.66
C GLN A 101 -6.42 -1.88 -5.41
N LEU A 102 -5.56 -2.53 -6.21
CA LEU A 102 -4.61 -1.83 -7.06
C LEU A 102 -5.33 -0.97 -8.10
N GLN A 103 -6.37 -1.50 -8.75
CA GLN A 103 -7.17 -0.76 -9.72
C GLN A 103 -7.86 0.46 -9.09
N ALA A 104 -8.44 0.31 -7.89
CA ALA A 104 -9.03 1.43 -7.17
C ALA A 104 -7.99 2.51 -6.82
N LYS A 105 -6.78 2.09 -6.42
CA LYS A 105 -5.67 3.00 -6.13
C LYS A 105 -5.18 3.73 -7.39
N VAL A 106 -5.06 3.03 -8.51
CA VAL A 106 -4.71 3.62 -9.81
C VAL A 106 -5.75 4.65 -10.23
N LEU A 107 -7.05 4.31 -10.15
CA LEU A 107 -8.12 5.24 -10.50
C LEU A 107 -8.09 6.51 -9.62
N LYS A 108 -7.80 6.36 -8.32
CA LYS A 108 -7.65 7.50 -7.42
C LYS A 108 -6.46 8.38 -7.81
N LEU A 109 -5.32 7.77 -8.09
CA LEU A 109 -4.11 8.49 -8.54
C LEU A 109 -4.32 9.19 -9.89
N GLU A 110 -5.05 8.58 -10.82
CA GLU A 110 -5.40 9.21 -12.11
C GLU A 110 -6.28 10.45 -11.92
N LYS A 111 -7.27 10.38 -11.02
CA LYS A 111 -8.10 11.55 -10.68
C LYS A 111 -7.28 12.67 -10.05
N GLU A 112 -6.41 12.34 -9.10
CA GLU A 112 -5.51 13.31 -8.46
C GLU A 112 -4.56 13.96 -9.48
N LYS A 113 -3.97 13.14 -10.37
CA LYS A 113 -3.13 13.64 -11.46
C LYS A 113 -3.87 14.61 -12.36
N LYS A 114 -5.12 14.30 -12.75
CA LYS A 114 -5.92 15.18 -13.61
C LYS A 114 -6.17 16.54 -12.95
N ILE A 115 -6.53 16.55 -11.67
CA ILE A 115 -6.74 17.78 -10.89
C ILE A 115 -5.45 18.62 -10.84
N LEU A 116 -4.30 17.97 -10.58
CA LEU A 116 -3.01 18.66 -10.53
C LEU A 116 -2.62 19.27 -11.88
N VAL A 117 -2.85 18.55 -12.99
CA VAL A 117 -2.60 19.06 -14.34
C VAL A 117 -3.45 20.30 -14.62
N THR A 118 -4.76 20.26 -14.32
CA THR A 118 -5.64 21.42 -14.52
C THR A 118 -5.18 22.63 -13.71
N LYS A 119 -4.84 22.44 -12.43
CA LYS A 119 -4.30 23.52 -11.58
C LYS A 119 -2.99 24.10 -12.11
N LEU A 120 -2.11 23.26 -12.65
CA LEU A 120 -0.87 23.71 -13.28
C LEU A 120 -1.13 24.55 -14.53
N GLU A 121 -2.08 24.14 -15.37
CA GLU A 121 -2.48 24.91 -16.56
C GLU A 121 -3.08 26.27 -16.19
N GLU A 122 -3.96 26.32 -15.19
CA GLU A 122 -4.54 27.56 -14.66
C GLU A 122 -3.46 28.49 -14.12
N THR A 123 -2.58 27.98 -13.26
CA THR A 123 -1.46 28.75 -12.69
C THR A 123 -0.54 29.29 -13.80
N THR A 124 -0.27 28.49 -14.83
CA THR A 124 0.56 28.90 -15.97
C THR A 124 -0.10 30.04 -16.75
N LYS A 125 -1.42 29.99 -16.96
CA LYS A 125 -2.17 31.07 -17.61
C LYS A 125 -2.12 32.36 -16.78
N GLU A 126 -2.31 32.27 -15.47
CA GLU A 126 -2.23 33.42 -14.57
C GLU A 126 -0.85 34.08 -14.57
N ILE A 127 0.22 33.27 -14.50
CA ILE A 127 1.60 33.78 -14.55
C ILE A 127 1.86 34.47 -15.88
N LYS A 128 1.46 33.87 -17.02
CA LYS A 128 1.61 34.50 -18.33
C LYS A 128 0.86 35.83 -18.44
N ALA A 129 -0.36 35.90 -17.90
CA ALA A 129 -1.14 37.14 -17.89
C ALA A 129 -0.46 38.23 -17.04
N LYS A 130 0.07 37.87 -15.86
CA LYS A 130 0.81 38.80 -14.98
C LYS A 130 2.11 39.30 -15.62
N ILE A 131 2.87 38.41 -16.28
CA ILE A 131 4.08 38.80 -17.01
C ILE A 131 3.72 39.80 -18.11
N LYS A 132 2.72 39.50 -18.93
CA LYS A 132 2.29 40.40 -20.00
C LYS A 132 1.85 41.77 -19.46
N ALA A 133 1.05 41.79 -18.39
CA ALA A 133 0.64 43.04 -17.75
C ALA A 133 1.83 43.87 -17.27
N LYS A 134 2.85 43.23 -16.68
CA LYS A 134 4.08 43.90 -16.26
C LYS A 134 4.93 44.37 -17.43
N ASP A 135 5.02 43.61 -18.51
CA ASP A 135 5.68 44.05 -19.74
C ASP A 135 5.01 45.27 -20.36
N ASP A 136 3.67 45.30 -20.36
CA ASP A 136 2.89 46.44 -20.86
C ASP A 136 3.06 47.69 -19.95
N GLU A 137 3.08 47.53 -18.63
CA GLU A 137 3.44 48.61 -17.68
C GLU A 137 4.85 49.17 -17.94
N ILE A 138 5.84 48.29 -18.15
CA ILE A 138 7.23 48.71 -18.44
C ILE A 138 7.29 49.52 -19.73
N LYS A 139 6.62 49.08 -20.79
CA LYS A 139 6.57 49.81 -22.06
C LYS A 139 5.94 51.19 -21.91
N GLN A 140 4.85 51.30 -21.14
CA GLN A 140 4.21 52.59 -20.88
C GLN A 140 5.13 53.55 -20.12
N LEU A 141 5.81 53.06 -19.08
CA LEU A 141 6.78 53.87 -18.33
C LEU A 141 7.93 54.34 -19.21
N GLN A 142 8.49 53.45 -20.05
CA GLN A 142 9.54 53.81 -21.01
C GLN A 142 9.05 54.87 -22.00
N ALA A 143 7.85 54.73 -22.55
CA ALA A 143 7.27 55.71 -23.46
C ALA A 143 7.10 57.08 -22.78
N SER A 144 6.66 57.12 -21.51
CA SER A 144 6.49 58.37 -20.76
C SER A 144 7.80 59.04 -20.31
N PHE A 145 8.90 58.28 -20.22
CA PHE A 145 10.21 58.83 -19.82
C PHE A 145 10.94 59.52 -20.99
N TRP A 146 10.65 59.09 -22.22
CA TRP A 146 11.28 59.59 -23.45
C TRP A 146 10.37 60.51 -24.29
N ALA A 147 9.13 60.76 -23.86
CA ALA A 147 8.18 61.71 -24.46
C ALA A 147 8.32 63.10 -23.82
#